data_AF-A0A952CS26-F1
#
_entry.id   AF-A0A952CS26-F1
#
_cell.length_a   1.000
_cell.length_b   1.000
_cell.length_c   1.000
_cell.angle_alpha   90.00
_cell.angle_beta   90.00
_cell.angle_gamma   90.00
#
_symmetry.space_group_name_H-M   'P 1'
#
loop_
_entity.id
_entity.type
_entity.pdbx_description
1 polymer ?
#
loop_
_entity_poly.entity_id
_entity_poly.type
_entity_poly.pdbx_seq_one_letter_code
_entity_poly.pdbx_strand_id
1 'polypeptide(L)'
;MSETTLHARLEQTLADLGVEAGALEELASNLLWRIGRANDDGPVTVRVGLASSAELFQSLQRLRGAADAEIEEAVKDGTVRVEWVGPRLRGER
;
A
#
# COMPACT_ATOMS: atom_id res chain seq x y z
N MET A 1 10.71 -9.85 10.51
CA MET A 1 9.59 -9.87 11.46
C MET A 1 8.62 -10.93 10.98
N SER A 2 8.15 -11.83 11.84
CA SER A 2 7.18 -12.84 11.42
C SER A 2 5.82 -12.19 11.17
N GLU A 3 5.08 -12.68 10.16
CA GLU A 3 3.74 -12.18 9.78
C GLU A 3 2.77 -12.13 10.97
N THR A 4 2.82 -13.13 11.84
CA THR A 4 2.07 -13.20 13.10
C THR A 4 2.35 -12.02 14.04
N THR A 5 3.60 -11.53 14.08
CA THR A 5 3.99 -10.39 14.92
C THR A 5 3.47 -9.07 14.36
N LEU A 6 3.37 -8.95 13.03
CA LEU A 6 2.80 -7.77 12.37
C LEU A 6 1.30 -7.70 12.60
N HIS A 7 0.60 -8.82 12.44
CA HIS A 7 -0.85 -8.88 12.64
C HIS A 7 -1.24 -8.49 14.08
N ALA A 8 -0.61 -9.10 15.08
CA ALA A 8 -0.85 -8.74 16.49
C ALA A 8 -0.58 -7.27 16.80
N ARG A 9 0.46 -6.68 16.17
CA ARG A 9 0.76 -5.26 16.33
C ARG A 9 -0.28 -4.35 15.68
N LEU A 10 -0.80 -4.74 14.52
CA LEU A 10 -1.89 -4.02 13.86
C LEU A 10 -3.16 -4.07 14.71
N GLU A 11 -3.57 -5.26 15.17
CA GLU A 11 -4.73 -5.41 16.06
C GLU A 11 -4.62 -4.53 17.31
N GLN A 12 -3.46 -4.54 17.98
CA GLN A 12 -3.25 -3.69 19.15
C GLN A 12 -3.35 -2.19 18.80
N THR A 13 -2.74 -1.78 17.68
CA THR A 13 -2.77 -0.37 17.26
C THR A 13 -4.19 0.09 16.94
N LEU A 14 -5.00 -0.76 16.31
CA LEU A 14 -6.39 -0.47 16.00
C LEU A 14 -7.22 -0.38 17.29
N ALA A 15 -7.03 -1.32 18.23
CA ALA A 15 -7.69 -1.29 19.53
C ALA A 15 -7.36 -0.01 20.31
N ASP A 16 -6.10 0.42 20.33
CA ASP A 16 -5.65 1.65 20.99
C ASP A 16 -6.31 2.92 20.39
N LEU A 17 -6.65 2.87 19.10
CA LEU A 17 -7.34 3.96 18.37
C LEU A 17 -8.87 3.84 18.43
N GLY A 18 -9.42 2.79 19.08
CA GLY A 18 -10.86 2.52 19.08
C GLY A 18 -11.42 2.17 17.70
N VAL A 19 -10.57 1.64 16.81
CA VAL A 19 -10.95 1.24 15.46
C VAL A 19 -11.18 -0.27 15.43
N GLU A 20 -12.37 -0.70 15.02
CA GLU A 20 -12.68 -2.10 14.83
C GLU A 20 -11.84 -2.71 13.70
N ALA A 21 -11.34 -3.93 13.87
CA ALA A 21 -10.49 -4.59 12.86
C ALA A 21 -11.17 -4.67 11.48
N GLY A 22 -12.49 -4.91 11.45
CA GLY A 22 -13.28 -4.93 10.21
C GLY A 22 -13.31 -3.59 9.47
N ALA A 23 -13.13 -2.46 10.17
CA ALA A 23 -13.08 -1.15 9.53
C ALA A 23 -11.80 -0.96 8.70
N LEU A 24 -10.70 -1.63 9.06
CA LEU A 24 -9.47 -1.61 8.26
C LEU A 24 -9.65 -2.42 6.97
N GLU A 25 -10.30 -3.58 7.05
CA GLU A 25 -10.64 -4.40 5.89
C GLU A 25 -11.55 -3.64 4.92
N GLU A 26 -12.58 -2.99 5.47
CA GLU A 26 -13.48 -2.13 4.71
C GLU A 26 -12.73 -0.97 4.07
N LEU A 27 -11.86 -0.28 4.81
CA LEU A 27 -11.01 0.77 4.25
C LEU A 27 -10.15 0.23 3.10
N ALA A 28 -9.43 -0.88 3.31
CA ALA A 28 -8.55 -1.47 2.31
C ALA A 28 -9.28 -1.81 1.00
N SER A 29 -10.51 -2.32 1.11
CA SER A 29 -11.38 -2.62 -0.05
C SER A 29 -11.85 -1.38 -0.82
N ASN A 30 -11.93 -0.22 -0.16
CA ASN A 30 -12.32 1.06 -0.75
C ASN A 30 -11.13 1.88 -1.30
N LEU A 31 -9.90 1.42 -1.08
CA LEU A 31 -8.70 2.05 -1.64
C LEU A 31 -8.48 1.61 -3.09
N LEU A 32 -7.92 2.54 -3.88
CA LEU A 32 -7.41 2.23 -5.21
C LEU A 32 -5.98 1.74 -5.10
N TRP A 33 -5.71 0.57 -5.69
CA TRP A 33 -4.39 -0.07 -5.69
C TRP A 33 -3.84 -0.19 -7.11
N ARG A 34 -2.56 0.13 -7.29
CA ARG A 34 -1.80 -0.17 -8.52
C ARG A 34 -0.46 -0.76 -8.15
N ILE A 35 -0.15 -1.92 -8.72
CA ILE A 35 1.09 -2.66 -8.45
C ILE A 35 1.84 -2.86 -9.76
N GLY A 36 3.15 -2.65 -9.73
CA GLY A 36 4.02 -2.87 -10.88
C GLY A 36 5.34 -2.12 -10.77
N ARG A 37 6.15 -2.12 -11.82
CA ARG A 37 7.45 -1.44 -11.84
C ARG A 37 7.35 -0.09 -12.54
N ALA A 38 7.95 0.94 -11.96
CA ALA A 38 8.02 2.27 -12.58
C ALA A 38 8.98 2.28 -13.79
N ASN A 39 10.07 1.53 -13.71
CA ASN A 39 11.12 1.35 -14.72
C ASN A 39 11.60 -0.11 -14.71
N ASP A 40 12.28 -0.57 -15.77
CA ASP A 40 12.63 -2.00 -15.92
C ASP A 40 13.50 -2.50 -14.76
N ASP A 41 14.45 -1.69 -14.31
CA ASP A 41 15.35 -2.02 -13.18
C ASP A 41 14.84 -1.48 -11.83
N GLY A 42 13.58 -1.06 -11.76
CA GLY A 42 12.99 -0.44 -10.57
C GLY A 42 12.43 -1.42 -9.56
N PRO A 43 12.24 -1.00 -8.29
CA PRO A 43 11.52 -1.81 -7.32
C PRO A 43 10.07 -2.03 -7.74
N VAL A 44 9.49 -3.15 -7.31
CA VAL A 44 8.04 -3.35 -7.34
C VAL A 44 7.42 -2.24 -6.50
N THR A 45 6.57 -1.44 -7.12
CA THR A 45 5.93 -0.28 -6.54
C THR A 45 4.46 -0.54 -6.32
N VAL A 46 3.97 -0.29 -5.11
CA VAL A 46 2.56 -0.33 -4.73
C VAL A 46 2.11 1.11 -4.53
N ARG A 47 1.27 1.61 -5.43
CA ARG A 47 0.56 2.89 -5.26
C ARG A 47 -0.80 2.64 -4.65
N VAL A 48 -1.07 3.31 -3.55
CA VAL A 48 -2.32 3.22 -2.81
C VAL A 48 -2.87 4.61 -2.54
N GLY A 49 -4.18 4.77 -2.63
CA GLY A 49 -4.84 6.05 -2.41
C GLY A 49 -6.35 5.90 -2.35
N LEU A 50 -7.04 6.96 -1.95
CA LEU A 50 -8.50 6.99 -1.96
C LEU A 50 -9.03 6.90 -3.40
N ALA A 51 -10.20 6.29 -3.59
CA ALA A 51 -10.87 6.27 -4.90
C ALA A 51 -11.08 7.68 -5.49
N SER A 52 -11.29 8.68 -4.64
CA SER A 52 -11.39 10.10 -5.03
C SER A 52 -10.11 10.68 -5.64
N SER A 53 -8.96 10.00 -5.49
CA SER A 53 -7.67 10.40 -6.06
C SER A 53 -7.41 9.79 -7.43
N ALA A 54 -8.39 9.14 -8.07
CA ALA A 54 -8.21 8.44 -9.34
C ALA A 54 -7.56 9.29 -10.46
N GLU A 55 -7.88 10.59 -10.54
CA GLU A 55 -7.25 11.50 -11.50
C GLU A 55 -5.74 11.70 -11.24
N LEU A 56 -5.33 11.75 -9.97
CA LEU A 56 -3.91 11.84 -9.61
C LEU A 56 -3.13 10.59 -10.00
N PHE A 57 -3.75 9.40 -9.97
CA PHE A 57 -3.10 8.20 -10.48
C PHE A 57 -2.79 8.29 -11.99
N GLN A 58 -3.64 8.97 -12.76
CA GLN A 58 -3.47 9.12 -14.21
C GLN A 58 -2.35 10.08 -14.58
N SER A 59 -2.03 11.05 -13.72
CA SER A 59 -0.94 12.00 -13.95
C SER A 59 0.45 11.40 -13.64
N LEU A 60 0.50 10.28 -12.91
CA LEU A 60 1.74 9.59 -12.59
C LEU A 60 2.21 8.69 -13.73
N GLN A 61 3.52 8.47 -13.81
CA GLN A 61 4.11 7.51 -14.75
C GLN A 61 3.47 6.13 -14.58
N ARG A 62 2.96 5.55 -15.67
CA ARG A 62 2.30 4.24 -15.65
C ARG A 62 3.25 3.15 -15.17
N LEU A 63 2.78 2.33 -14.22
CA LEU A 63 3.50 1.13 -13.81
C LEU A 63 3.38 0.07 -14.90
N ARG A 64 4.49 -0.58 -15.24
CA ARG A 64 4.48 -1.82 -16.02
C ARG A 64 4.09 -2.97 -15.12
N GLY A 65 3.35 -3.94 -15.65
CA GLY A 65 2.97 -5.12 -14.89
C GLY A 65 4.20 -5.86 -14.38
N ALA A 66 4.14 -6.31 -13.13
CA ALA A 66 5.10 -7.25 -12.56
C ALA A 66 4.41 -8.61 -12.45
N ALA A 67 5.12 -9.69 -12.73
CA ALA A 67 4.62 -11.04 -12.53
C ALA A 67 4.53 -11.37 -11.03
N ASP A 68 3.64 -12.29 -10.67
CA ASP A 68 3.43 -12.69 -9.26
C ASP A 68 4.74 -13.12 -8.58
N ALA A 69 5.62 -13.84 -9.30
CA ALA A 69 6.93 -14.24 -8.79
C ALA A 69 7.83 -13.04 -8.44
N GLU A 70 7.81 -11.99 -9.27
CA GLU A 70 8.58 -10.77 -9.02
C GLU A 70 8.04 -9.99 -7.82
N ILE A 71 6.71 -9.99 -7.65
CA ILE A 71 6.05 -9.36 -6.51
C ILE A 71 6.42 -10.12 -5.23
N GLU A 72 6.33 -11.45 -5.26
CA GLU A 72 6.67 -12.31 -4.13
C GLU A 72 8.13 -12.16 -3.71
N GLU A 73 9.05 -12.15 -4.67
CA GLU A 73 10.48 -11.91 -4.43
C GLU A 73 10.70 -10.53 -3.79
N ALA A 74 10.10 -9.47 -4.35
CA ALA A 74 10.24 -8.13 -3.80
C ALA A 74 9.70 -8.00 -2.36
N VAL A 75 8.60 -8.70 -2.04
CA VAL A 75 8.04 -8.75 -0.68
C VAL A 75 9.00 -9.48 0.26
N LYS A 76 9.53 -10.64 -0.16
CA LYS A 76 10.49 -11.42 0.64
C LYS A 76 11.77 -10.64 0.92
N ASP A 77 12.27 -9.91 -0.07
CA ASP A 77 13.51 -9.14 0.02
C ASP A 77 13.31 -7.77 0.69
N GLY A 78 12.07 -7.38 0.97
CA GLY A 78 11.76 -6.06 1.55
C GLY A 78 12.08 -4.89 0.61
N THR A 79 12.06 -5.13 -0.70
CA THR A 79 12.40 -4.13 -1.74
C THR A 79 11.18 -3.46 -2.35
N VAL A 80 9.97 -3.79 -1.87
CA VAL A 80 8.73 -3.13 -2.29
C VAL A 80 8.74 -1.65 -1.88
N ARG A 81 8.41 -0.78 -2.83
CA ARG A 81 8.20 0.65 -2.59
C ARG A 81 6.71 0.96 -2.47
N VAL A 82 6.27 1.48 -1.33
CA VAL A 82 4.88 1.90 -1.13
C VAL A 82 4.76 3.41 -1.32
N GLU A 83 3.81 3.85 -2.13
CA GLU A 83 3.55 5.26 -2.44
C GLU A 83 2.09 5.61 -2.14
N TRP A 84 1.88 6.64 -1.31
CA TRP A 84 0.56 7.23 -1.12
C TRP A 84 0.24 8.20 -2.27
N VAL A 85 -0.91 8.01 -2.92
CA VAL A 85 -1.41 8.87 -3.99
C VAL A 85 -2.68 9.57 -3.52
N GLY A 86 -2.54 10.85 -3.24
CA GLY A 86 -3.64 11.66 -2.73
C GLY A 86 -3.11 12.92 -2.05
N PRO A 87 -4.01 13.74 -1.49
CA PRO A 87 -3.59 14.83 -0.63
C PRO A 87 -2.70 14.27 0.48
N ARG A 88 -1.61 14.99 0.79
CA ARG A 88 -0.86 14.70 2.02
C ARG A 88 -1.83 14.84 3.18
N LEU A 89 -2.06 13.75 3.89
CA LEU A 89 -2.73 13.80 5.17
C LEU A 89 -1.92 14.76 6.04
N ARG A 90 -2.51 15.88 6.44
CA ARG A 90 -1.87 16.80 7.38
C ARG A 90 -1.79 16.08 8.73
N GLY A 91 -0.68 15.40 8.98
CA GLY A 91 -0.33 14.98 10.33
C GLY A 91 0.19 16.20 11.08
N GLU A 92 -0.43 16.51 12.23
CA GLU A 92 0.17 17.38 13.23
C GLU A 92 1.57 16.86 13.57
N ARG A 93 2.55 17.78 13.63
CA ARG A 93 3.92 17.49 14.04
C ARG A 93 4.02 17.36 15.55
#